data_AF-A0AAN4YKJ3-F1
#
_entry.id   AF-A0AAN4YKJ3-F1
#
_cell.length_a   1.000
_cell.length_b   1.000
_cell.length_c   1.000
_cell.angle_alpha   90.00
_cell.angle_beta   90.00
_cell.angle_gamma   90.00
#
_symmetry.space_group_name_H-M   'P 1'
#
loop_
_entity.id
_entity.type
_entity.pdbx_description
1 polymer ?
#
loop_
_entity_poly.entity_id
_entity_poly.type
_entity_poly.pdbx_seq_one_letter_code
_entity_poly.pdbx_strand_id
1 'polypeptide(L)'
;MKDTTAIFSLGINNPTLYEERDDMATWGEAIFASRSTPSSKLSFASGKCENIRSHFIKTGQLNGNDPWLPGGIVALSHDLGIVTGSQSVRFAVGYVREKAINYLGAPYTGYYRANYSGTPEAVTYFLDDYQDALRESLKLDLELSTKAKATAGQKYADIVTLSTRQAYGAIDLTIPNDSLDIDNTLAFVKELSSDGNLNTVDVIMPAFPIYYVMNPDYIRLLLEPMMRYLAAGRWREPYVIHDMGSHYPNATGHDNQQAEPMPIEECGNLMVLALAYVRATGDREWVAEYQDIMRPYADYLVDNGVEIAEQLSSNDAAGPLANETNLAIKAAVGIKAFGQLTGLTEYSRIGKERADLFFNQRLGTDQQKTHFVLQYPNKPASWKIPYNLYPDVLLDLDTFPPEVHQMSSAFFKSVRGEFGVPLDSRQDWAKSDWNMWLAATFELDTRNEFVEDLWTFMTNGKHNWPFSDRYVATSAKGASPGVPILCRARPTVGGHFALMALNGPRSLWGTVPGAMELPNTMDEEDFETQREEL
;
A
#
# COMPACT_ATOMS: atom_id res chain seq x y z
N MET A 1 -43.42 -9.42 9.93
CA MET A 1 -42.96 -8.01 9.89
C MET A 1 -41.81 -7.97 8.92
N LYS A 2 -41.88 -7.10 7.90
CA LYS A 2 -40.86 -6.97 6.86
C LYS A 2 -39.55 -6.48 7.50
N ASP A 3 -38.47 -7.23 7.32
CA ASP A 3 -37.05 -6.85 7.37
C ASP A 3 -36.73 -5.51 8.07
N THR A 4 -36.79 -5.49 9.41
CA THR A 4 -36.39 -4.30 10.18
C THR A 4 -34.87 -4.28 10.32
N THR A 5 -34.23 -3.21 9.82
CA THR A 5 -32.80 -2.95 10.04
C THR A 5 -32.64 -2.02 11.25
N ALA A 6 -31.84 -2.44 12.22
CA ALA A 6 -31.43 -1.58 13.34
C ALA A 6 -30.03 -1.03 13.04
N ILE A 7 -29.86 0.28 13.23
CA ILE A 7 -28.61 0.99 12.96
C ILE A 7 -28.28 1.86 14.17
N PHE A 8 -27.12 1.64 14.77
CA PHE A 8 -26.48 2.60 15.67
C PHE A 8 -25.48 3.43 14.87
N SER A 9 -25.57 4.75 15.02
CA SER A 9 -24.55 5.70 14.57
C SER A 9 -23.95 6.38 15.80
N LEU A 10 -22.63 6.29 15.94
CA LEU A 10 -21.87 6.77 17.09
C LEU A 10 -20.86 7.81 16.64
N GLY A 11 -21.14 9.08 16.91
CA GLY A 11 -20.26 10.20 16.62
C GLY A 11 -19.94 11.03 17.87
N ILE A 12 -18.86 11.81 17.79
CA ILE A 12 -18.54 12.82 18.80
C ILE A 12 -19.41 14.05 18.55
N ASN A 13 -19.98 14.64 19.61
CA ASN A 13 -20.74 15.88 19.50
C ASN A 13 -19.80 17.06 19.19
N ASN A 14 -20.10 17.81 18.11
CA ASN A 14 -19.32 18.96 17.65
C ASN A 14 -17.82 18.63 17.46
N PRO A 15 -17.47 17.61 16.65
CA PRO A 15 -16.07 17.25 16.45
C PRO A 15 -15.38 18.33 15.61
N THR A 16 -14.09 18.53 15.84
CA THR A 16 -13.27 19.28 14.89
C THR A 16 -13.04 18.42 13.65
N LEU A 17 -13.34 18.96 12.46
CA LEU A 17 -13.11 18.25 11.22
C LEU A 17 -11.61 18.18 10.90
N TYR A 18 -11.21 17.10 10.26
CA TYR A 18 -9.85 16.91 9.75
C TYR A 18 -8.77 16.90 10.85
N GLU A 19 -9.12 16.45 12.06
CA GLU A 19 -8.20 16.21 13.16
C GLU A 19 -8.05 14.72 13.45
N GLU A 20 -6.85 14.29 13.79
CA GLU A 20 -6.60 12.92 14.24
C GLU A 20 -5.96 12.86 15.61
N ARG A 21 -6.11 11.70 16.25
CA ARG A 21 -5.46 11.35 17.50
C ARG A 21 -5.03 9.90 17.44
N ASP A 22 -3.76 9.64 17.75
CA ASP A 22 -3.19 8.29 17.76
C ASP A 22 -3.47 7.56 16.43
N ASP A 23 -3.23 8.25 15.31
CA ASP A 23 -3.47 7.82 13.93
C ASP A 23 -4.94 7.61 13.51
N MET A 24 -5.92 7.98 14.35
CA MET A 24 -7.34 7.82 14.07
C MET A 24 -8.07 9.15 13.93
N ALA A 25 -8.92 9.28 12.92
CA ALA A 25 -9.80 10.45 12.75
C ALA A 25 -10.69 10.66 14.00
N THR A 26 -10.77 11.90 14.47
CA THR A 26 -11.57 12.28 15.65
C THR A 26 -12.97 12.78 15.29
N TRP A 27 -13.36 12.74 14.02
CA TRP A 27 -14.69 13.12 13.52
C TRP A 27 -15.29 12.02 12.65
N GLY A 28 -16.60 12.06 12.45
CA GLY A 28 -17.34 11.02 11.73
C GLY A 28 -18.10 10.12 12.69
N GLU A 29 -18.63 9.03 12.14
CA GLU A 29 -19.57 8.16 12.84
C GLU A 29 -19.18 6.69 12.67
N ALA A 30 -19.03 5.97 13.79
CA ALA A 30 -18.96 4.52 13.79
C ALA A 30 -20.37 3.95 13.66
N ILE A 31 -20.54 3.04 12.71
CA ILE A 31 -21.82 2.43 12.37
C ILE A 31 -21.81 0.98 12.84
N PHE A 32 -22.82 0.59 13.60
CA PHE A 32 -23.06 -0.80 13.97
C PHE A 32 -24.52 -1.15 13.68
N ALA A 33 -24.74 -2.08 12.76
CA ALA A 33 -26.07 -2.39 12.27
C ALA A 33 -26.30 -3.89 12.08
N SER A 34 -27.56 -4.27 12.03
CA SER A 34 -28.00 -5.61 11.67
C SER A 34 -29.46 -5.58 11.21
N ARG A 35 -29.91 -6.63 10.52
CA ARG A 35 -31.27 -6.80 10.04
C ARG A 35 -31.87 -8.11 10.52
N SER A 36 -33.12 -8.06 10.99
CA SER A 36 -33.88 -9.26 11.34
C SER A 36 -34.01 -10.19 10.13
N THR A 37 -33.86 -11.50 10.33
CA THR A 37 -34.14 -12.51 9.30
C THR A 37 -35.43 -13.26 9.65
N PRO A 38 -36.05 -14.01 8.70
CA PRO A 38 -37.22 -14.84 9.02
C PRO A 38 -36.97 -15.86 10.14
N SER A 39 -35.71 -16.26 10.35
CA SER A 39 -35.30 -17.25 11.36
C SER A 39 -34.69 -16.63 12.63
N SER A 40 -34.56 -15.30 12.72
CA SER A 40 -33.98 -14.63 13.89
C SER A 40 -34.79 -13.43 14.35
N LYS A 41 -34.91 -13.25 15.67
CA LYS A 41 -35.50 -12.05 16.25
C LYS A 41 -34.39 -11.10 16.68
N LEU A 42 -34.27 -9.98 15.97
CA LEU A 42 -33.34 -8.91 16.32
C LEU A 42 -33.87 -8.10 17.50
N SER A 43 -33.00 -7.89 18.49
CA SER A 43 -33.20 -6.95 19.59
C SER A 43 -31.97 -6.05 19.71
N PHE A 44 -32.15 -4.83 20.20
CA PHE A 44 -31.07 -3.85 20.31
C PHE A 44 -31.22 -3.00 21.58
N ALA A 45 -30.10 -2.49 22.10
CA ALA A 45 -30.13 -1.53 23.19
C ALA A 45 -28.95 -0.56 23.20
N SER A 46 -29.17 0.63 23.77
CA SER A 46 -28.14 1.60 24.13
C SER A 46 -28.28 2.02 25.59
N GLY A 47 -27.16 2.27 26.27
CA GLY A 47 -27.15 2.64 27.69
C GLY A 47 -25.97 2.09 28.49
N LYS A 48 -26.11 2.03 29.82
CA LYS A 48 -25.05 1.55 30.73
C LYS A 48 -24.76 0.06 30.51
N CYS A 49 -23.47 -0.27 30.38
CA CYS A 49 -22.99 -1.63 30.12
C CYS A 49 -23.55 -2.69 31.09
N GLU A 50 -23.53 -2.40 32.40
CA GLU A 50 -24.01 -3.33 33.43
C GLU A 50 -25.50 -3.64 33.31
N ASN A 51 -26.32 -2.63 32.99
CA ASN A 51 -27.77 -2.78 32.86
C ASN A 51 -28.11 -3.62 31.63
N ILE A 52 -27.49 -3.32 30.49
CA ILE A 52 -27.70 -4.04 29.24
C ILE A 52 -27.29 -5.50 29.40
N ARG A 53 -26.09 -5.77 29.93
CA ARG A 53 -25.62 -7.14 30.18
C ARG A 53 -26.52 -7.89 31.15
N SER A 54 -26.90 -7.26 32.27
CA SER A 54 -27.77 -7.88 33.28
C SER A 54 -29.17 -8.18 32.73
N HIS A 55 -29.71 -7.32 31.87
CA HIS A 55 -30.98 -7.56 31.20
C HIS A 55 -30.85 -8.75 30.23
N PHE A 56 -29.84 -8.73 29.36
CA PHE A 56 -29.59 -9.78 28.39
C PHE A 56 -29.41 -11.15 29.05
N ILE A 57 -28.65 -11.25 30.14
CA ILE A 57 -28.46 -12.50 30.90
C ILE A 57 -29.80 -13.05 31.43
N LYS A 58 -30.73 -12.16 31.82
CA LYS A 58 -32.03 -12.57 32.39
C LYS A 58 -33.05 -12.97 31.34
N THR A 59 -33.04 -12.32 30.17
CA THR A 59 -34.14 -12.41 29.20
C THR A 59 -33.72 -13.02 27.85
N GLY A 60 -32.43 -13.10 27.56
CA GLY A 60 -31.91 -13.42 26.23
C GLY A 60 -32.21 -12.34 25.18
N GLN A 61 -32.75 -11.19 25.59
CA GLN A 61 -33.17 -10.11 24.70
C GLN A 61 -32.58 -8.78 25.16
N LEU A 62 -32.46 -7.84 24.24
CA LEU A 62 -32.09 -6.46 24.51
C LEU A 62 -33.34 -5.57 24.50
N ASN A 63 -33.40 -4.63 25.44
CA ASN A 63 -34.46 -3.63 25.50
C ASN A 63 -33.90 -2.37 26.17
N GLY A 64 -34.06 -1.23 25.52
CA GLY A 64 -33.64 0.08 26.03
C GLY A 64 -33.06 0.94 24.93
N ASN A 65 -33.46 2.21 24.86
CA ASN A 65 -32.91 3.18 23.93
C ASN A 65 -32.44 4.41 24.71
N ASP A 66 -31.64 4.16 25.75
CA ASP A 66 -31.13 5.25 26.58
C ASP A 66 -30.10 6.05 25.77
N PRO A 67 -30.07 7.39 25.91
CA PRO A 67 -28.98 8.19 25.35
C PRO A 67 -27.63 7.64 25.79
N TRP A 68 -26.64 7.70 24.89
CA TRP A 68 -25.28 7.29 25.23
C TRP A 68 -24.73 8.16 26.37
N LEU A 69 -24.04 7.51 27.31
CA LEU A 69 -23.37 8.14 28.45
C LEU A 69 -21.91 7.65 28.48
N PRO A 70 -20.95 8.37 29.09
CA PRO A 70 -19.59 7.89 29.26
C PRO A 70 -19.55 6.49 29.89
N GLY A 71 -18.84 5.55 29.26
CA GLY A 71 -18.80 4.13 29.66
C GLY A 71 -20.04 3.31 29.26
N GLY A 72 -20.99 3.93 28.54
CA GLY A 72 -22.13 3.28 27.92
C GLY A 72 -21.76 2.52 26.65
N ILE A 73 -22.63 1.59 26.25
CA ILE A 73 -22.47 0.75 25.07
C ILE A 73 -23.72 0.83 24.20
N VAL A 74 -23.57 0.42 22.95
CA VAL A 74 -24.67 -0.03 22.09
C VAL A 74 -24.53 -1.54 21.88
N ALA A 75 -25.64 -2.23 21.70
CA ALA A 75 -25.66 -3.67 21.53
C ALA A 75 -26.75 -4.11 20.55
N LEU A 76 -26.42 -5.10 19.73
CA LEU A 76 -27.33 -5.81 18.83
C LEU A 76 -27.30 -7.29 19.22
N SER A 77 -28.45 -7.97 19.17
CA SER A 77 -28.54 -9.39 19.48
C SER A 77 -29.61 -10.08 18.66
N HIS A 78 -29.32 -11.30 18.19
CA HIS A 78 -30.25 -12.17 17.50
C HIS A 78 -30.63 -13.36 18.38
N ASP A 79 -31.92 -13.51 18.64
CA ASP A 79 -32.48 -14.75 19.17
C ASP A 79 -32.80 -15.70 17.99
N LEU A 80 -32.02 -16.77 17.88
CA LEU A 80 -32.15 -17.84 16.87
C LEU A 80 -33.09 -18.97 17.31
N GLY A 81 -33.59 -18.94 18.55
CA GLY A 81 -34.36 -20.03 19.15
C GLY A 81 -33.55 -21.33 19.24
N ILE A 82 -34.23 -22.45 18.95
CA ILE A 82 -33.59 -23.77 18.91
C ILE A 82 -33.01 -23.99 17.52
N VAL A 83 -31.70 -24.18 17.45
CA VAL A 83 -30.96 -24.38 16.21
C VAL A 83 -30.81 -25.88 15.95
N THR A 84 -31.45 -26.39 14.89
CA THR A 84 -31.37 -27.82 14.48
C THR A 84 -30.64 -28.04 13.15
N GLY A 85 -29.92 -27.01 12.66
CA GLY A 85 -29.14 -26.98 11.42
C GLY A 85 -28.41 -25.64 11.27
N SER A 86 -27.69 -25.42 10.17
CA SER A 86 -26.92 -24.18 9.95
C SER A 86 -27.85 -22.95 9.90
N GLN A 87 -27.51 -21.93 10.69
CA GLN A 87 -28.19 -20.63 10.70
C GLN A 87 -27.15 -19.51 10.75
N SER A 88 -27.40 -18.43 10.03
CA SER A 88 -26.52 -17.26 9.99
C SER A 88 -27.30 -15.97 10.20
N VAL A 89 -26.61 -14.99 10.77
CA VAL A 89 -27.07 -13.61 10.94
C VAL A 89 -25.93 -12.69 10.54
N ARG A 90 -26.26 -11.46 10.13
CA ARG A 90 -25.30 -10.54 9.55
C ARG A 90 -25.22 -9.27 10.37
N PHE A 91 -24.01 -8.86 10.69
CA PHE A 91 -23.72 -7.56 11.28
C PHE A 91 -22.98 -6.70 10.27
N ALA A 92 -23.26 -5.40 10.26
CA ALA A 92 -22.50 -4.42 9.52
C ALA A 92 -21.74 -3.53 10.50
N VAL A 93 -20.44 -3.39 10.26
CA VAL A 93 -19.55 -2.46 10.99
C VAL A 93 -18.95 -1.53 9.96
N GLY A 94 -19.09 -0.23 10.17
CA GLY A 94 -18.59 0.78 9.24
C GLY A 94 -18.12 2.03 9.95
N TYR A 95 -17.45 2.89 9.20
CA TYR A 95 -17.04 4.20 9.67
C TYR A 95 -17.30 5.23 8.56
N VAL A 96 -18.09 6.25 8.87
CA VAL A 96 -18.56 7.23 7.90
C VAL A 96 -17.98 8.59 8.23
N ARG A 97 -17.31 9.19 7.23
CA ARG A 97 -16.89 10.58 7.25
C ARG A 97 -17.46 11.27 6.02
N GLU A 98 -18.44 12.13 6.22
CA GLU A 98 -19.06 12.88 5.12
C GLU A 98 -18.07 13.81 4.44
N LYS A 99 -17.28 14.54 5.23
CA LYS A 99 -16.13 15.30 4.73
C LYS A 99 -14.88 14.51 5.11
N ALA A 100 -14.51 13.57 4.25
CA ALA A 100 -13.45 12.60 4.51
C ALA A 100 -12.05 13.23 4.35
N ILE A 101 -11.83 13.95 3.25
CA ILE A 101 -10.55 14.56 2.90
C ILE A 101 -10.74 16.06 2.67
N ASN A 102 -9.79 16.87 3.14
CA ASN A 102 -9.69 18.28 2.80
C ASN A 102 -8.67 18.44 1.68
N TYR A 103 -9.12 18.49 0.42
CA TYR A 103 -8.25 18.65 -0.74
C TYR A 103 -8.20 20.12 -1.17
N LEU A 104 -7.06 20.77 -0.95
CA LEU A 104 -6.83 22.19 -1.29
C LEU A 104 -7.92 23.14 -0.76
N GLY A 105 -8.51 22.85 0.41
CA GLY A 105 -9.58 23.63 1.03
C GLY A 105 -10.99 23.18 0.67
N ALA A 106 -11.16 22.24 -0.27
CA ALA A 106 -12.44 21.69 -0.67
C ALA A 106 -12.73 20.34 0.01
N PRO A 107 -13.97 20.10 0.49
CA PRO A 107 -14.35 18.83 1.08
C PRO A 107 -14.53 17.74 0.01
N TYR A 108 -13.90 16.59 0.22
CA TYR A 108 -14.10 15.38 -0.55
C TYR A 108 -14.75 14.30 0.31
N THR A 109 -15.57 13.46 -0.31
CA THR A 109 -16.34 12.40 0.35
C THR A 109 -16.08 11.04 -0.29
N GLY A 110 -16.41 9.95 0.41
CA GLY A 110 -16.20 8.60 -0.11
C GLY A 110 -16.97 8.35 -1.41
N TYR A 111 -16.31 7.74 -2.40
CA TYR A 111 -16.86 7.46 -3.74
C TYR A 111 -18.23 6.77 -3.71
N TYR A 112 -18.44 5.87 -2.75
CA TYR A 112 -19.71 5.15 -2.57
C TYR A 112 -20.94 6.07 -2.46
N ARG A 113 -20.77 7.33 -2.04
CA ARG A 113 -21.88 8.28 -1.89
C ARG A 113 -22.46 8.77 -3.20
N ALA A 114 -21.79 8.52 -4.34
CA ALA A 114 -22.41 8.69 -5.65
C ALA A 114 -23.66 7.80 -5.81
N ASN A 115 -23.64 6.61 -5.20
CA ASN A 115 -24.75 5.63 -5.28
C ASN A 115 -25.62 5.61 -4.02
N TYR A 116 -25.06 5.99 -2.86
CA TYR A 116 -25.74 5.92 -1.58
C TYR A 116 -25.81 7.31 -0.93
N SER A 117 -27.00 7.91 -0.95
CA SER A 117 -27.23 9.28 -0.44
C SER A 117 -27.00 9.44 1.06
N GLY A 118 -27.02 8.35 1.82
CA GLY A 118 -26.84 8.35 3.26
C GLY A 118 -26.42 6.99 3.83
N THR A 119 -26.06 7.01 5.11
CA THR A 119 -25.67 5.82 5.87
C THR A 119 -26.74 4.70 5.86
N PRO A 120 -28.05 4.99 6.04
CA PRO A 120 -29.05 3.93 6.04
C PRO A 120 -29.13 3.17 4.71
N GLU A 121 -29.03 3.86 3.57
CA GLU A 121 -29.03 3.24 2.24
C GLU A 121 -27.76 2.40 2.03
N ALA A 122 -26.58 2.92 2.41
CA ALA A 122 -25.33 2.18 2.30
C ALA A 122 -25.32 0.90 3.17
N VAL A 123 -25.81 0.98 4.41
CA VAL A 123 -25.98 -0.19 5.30
C VAL A 123 -26.98 -1.19 4.72
N THR A 124 -28.06 -0.70 4.14
CA THR A 124 -29.07 -1.55 3.51
C THR A 124 -28.45 -2.33 2.36
N TYR A 125 -27.74 -1.64 1.45
CA TYR A 125 -27.02 -2.27 0.36
C TYR A 125 -26.01 -3.31 0.87
N PHE A 126 -25.16 -2.96 1.84
CA PHE A 126 -24.16 -3.89 2.40
C PHE A 126 -24.78 -5.20 2.91
N LEU A 127 -25.93 -5.13 3.59
CA LEU A 127 -26.61 -6.32 4.13
C LEU A 127 -27.30 -7.15 3.04
N ASP A 128 -27.80 -6.51 1.99
CA ASP A 128 -28.46 -7.13 0.85
C ASP A 128 -27.46 -7.81 -0.11
N ASP A 129 -26.32 -7.15 -0.36
CA ASP A 129 -25.27 -7.55 -1.31
C ASP A 129 -24.34 -8.65 -0.76
N TYR A 130 -24.48 -9.03 0.51
CA TYR A 130 -23.55 -9.96 1.19
C TYR A 130 -23.24 -11.23 0.39
N GLN A 131 -24.24 -11.83 -0.28
CA GLN A 131 -24.01 -13.07 -1.02
C GLN A 131 -23.16 -12.87 -2.29
N ASP A 132 -23.32 -11.72 -2.96
CA ASP A 132 -22.50 -11.36 -4.11
C ASP A 132 -21.09 -10.97 -3.65
N ALA A 133 -20.98 -10.14 -2.60
CA ALA A 133 -19.70 -9.76 -2.01
C ALA A 133 -18.89 -10.95 -1.46
N LEU A 134 -19.55 -11.93 -0.83
CA LEU A 134 -18.92 -13.18 -0.38
C LEU A 134 -18.39 -13.97 -1.58
N ARG A 135 -19.22 -14.19 -2.61
CA ARG A 135 -18.80 -14.91 -3.83
C ARG A 135 -17.61 -14.24 -4.51
N GLU A 136 -17.62 -12.92 -4.63
CA GLU A 136 -16.50 -12.17 -5.18
C GLU A 136 -15.24 -12.29 -4.31
N SER A 137 -15.38 -12.19 -2.99
CA SER A 137 -14.27 -12.35 -2.04
C SER A 137 -13.63 -13.73 -2.12
N LEU A 138 -14.43 -14.79 -2.16
CA LEU A 138 -13.94 -16.18 -2.28
C LEU A 138 -13.22 -16.41 -3.60
N LYS A 139 -13.76 -15.87 -4.70
CA LYS A 139 -13.12 -15.93 -6.01
C LYS A 139 -11.77 -15.19 -5.99
N LEU A 140 -11.73 -13.99 -5.44
CA LEU A 140 -10.51 -13.21 -5.32
C LEU A 140 -9.45 -13.94 -4.50
N ASP A 141 -9.81 -14.46 -3.33
CA ASP A 141 -8.90 -15.19 -2.44
C ASP A 141 -8.33 -16.44 -3.13
N LEU A 142 -9.18 -17.20 -3.85
CA LEU A 142 -8.77 -18.37 -4.63
C LEU A 142 -7.80 -17.99 -5.77
N GLU A 143 -8.15 -17.00 -6.58
CA GLU A 143 -7.32 -16.55 -7.71
C GLU A 143 -5.97 -16.02 -7.24
N LEU A 144 -5.98 -15.19 -6.18
CA LEU A 144 -4.78 -14.62 -5.60
C LEU A 144 -3.85 -15.70 -5.04
N SER A 145 -4.38 -16.58 -4.18
CA SER A 145 -3.60 -17.67 -3.58
C SER A 145 -3.02 -18.59 -4.65
N THR A 146 -3.83 -19.00 -5.64
CA THR A 146 -3.42 -19.89 -6.72
C THR A 146 -2.29 -19.27 -7.56
N LYS A 147 -2.45 -18.02 -8.00
CA LYS A 147 -1.45 -17.35 -8.85
C LYS A 147 -0.18 -17.01 -8.09
N ALA A 148 -0.28 -16.63 -6.83
CA ALA A 148 0.88 -16.41 -5.98
C ALA A 148 1.64 -17.72 -5.73
N LYS A 149 0.93 -18.82 -5.44
CA LYS A 149 1.51 -20.16 -5.29
C LYS A 149 2.22 -20.62 -6.57
N ALA A 150 1.63 -20.37 -7.73
CA ALA A 150 2.26 -20.63 -9.02
C ALA A 150 3.51 -19.77 -9.28
N THR A 151 3.54 -18.54 -8.76
CA THR A 151 4.66 -17.59 -8.96
C THR A 151 5.91 -17.97 -8.15
N ALA A 152 5.75 -18.27 -6.86
CA ALA A 152 6.88 -18.54 -5.97
C ALA A 152 6.58 -19.48 -4.79
N GLY A 153 5.58 -20.35 -4.94
CA GLY A 153 5.23 -21.38 -3.96
C GLY A 153 4.34 -20.89 -2.81
N GLN A 154 3.98 -21.81 -1.92
CA GLN A 154 3.00 -21.58 -0.86
C GLN A 154 3.41 -20.42 0.08
N LYS A 155 4.67 -20.35 0.48
CA LYS A 155 5.16 -19.29 1.38
C LYS A 155 4.98 -17.90 0.80
N TYR A 156 5.14 -17.76 -0.52
CA TYR A 156 4.88 -16.49 -1.18
C TYR A 156 3.38 -16.17 -1.22
N ALA A 157 2.51 -17.18 -1.45
CA ALA A 157 1.07 -17.02 -1.38
C ALA A 157 0.60 -16.52 0.00
N ASP A 158 1.16 -17.08 1.08
CA ASP A 158 0.86 -16.65 2.45
C ASP A 158 1.23 -15.17 2.69
N ILE A 159 2.40 -14.73 2.17
CA ILE A 159 2.85 -13.34 2.30
C ILE A 159 1.88 -12.38 1.58
N VAL A 160 1.56 -12.64 0.30
CA VAL A 160 0.75 -11.69 -0.48
C VAL A 160 -0.70 -11.67 -0.02
N THR A 161 -1.27 -12.81 0.38
CA THR A 161 -2.65 -12.89 0.91
C THR A 161 -2.79 -12.08 2.19
N LEU A 162 -1.83 -12.18 3.13
CA LEU A 162 -1.81 -11.34 4.33
C LEU A 162 -1.69 -9.85 4.00
N SER A 163 -0.86 -9.52 3.01
CA SER A 163 -0.53 -8.12 2.67
C SER A 163 -1.66 -7.38 1.95
N THR A 164 -2.52 -8.12 1.25
CA THR A 164 -3.52 -7.56 0.32
C THR A 164 -4.44 -6.54 0.98
N ARG A 165 -5.09 -6.91 2.09
CA ARG A 165 -6.02 -6.03 2.80
C ARG A 165 -5.31 -4.80 3.38
N GLN A 166 -4.10 -5.00 3.91
CA GLN A 166 -3.32 -3.91 4.51
C GLN A 166 -2.88 -2.88 3.47
N ALA A 167 -2.48 -3.31 2.27
CA ALA A 167 -2.00 -2.41 1.23
C ALA A 167 -3.07 -1.37 0.78
N TYR A 168 -4.35 -1.73 0.82
CA TYR A 168 -5.46 -0.82 0.52
C TYR A 168 -6.04 -0.12 1.76
N GLY A 169 -5.78 -0.62 2.97
CA GLY A 169 -6.44 -0.17 4.20
C GLY A 169 -6.16 1.28 4.61
N ALA A 170 -5.15 1.91 4.00
CA ALA A 170 -4.79 3.31 4.24
C ALA A 170 -5.38 4.29 3.19
N ILE A 171 -6.19 3.80 2.24
CA ILE A 171 -6.65 4.58 1.09
C ILE A 171 -8.12 5.01 1.25
N ASP A 172 -8.37 6.30 1.06
CA ASP A 172 -9.71 6.82 0.77
C ASP A 172 -9.87 7.05 -0.72
N LEU A 173 -10.84 6.36 -1.35
CA LEU A 173 -11.30 6.67 -2.70
C LEU A 173 -12.45 7.68 -2.62
N THR A 174 -12.27 8.85 -3.23
CA THR A 174 -13.12 10.02 -2.96
C THR A 174 -13.57 10.76 -4.21
N ILE A 175 -14.64 11.54 -4.06
CA ILE A 175 -15.23 12.45 -5.05
C ILE A 175 -15.54 13.80 -4.38
N PRO A 176 -15.73 14.90 -5.12
CA PRO A 176 -16.10 16.19 -4.52
C PRO A 176 -17.42 16.08 -3.74
N ASN A 177 -17.43 16.54 -2.49
CA ASN A 177 -18.58 16.34 -1.59
C ASN A 177 -19.85 17.09 -2.02
N ASP A 178 -19.71 18.22 -2.72
CA ASP A 178 -20.82 19.08 -3.12
C ASP A 178 -21.56 18.60 -4.38
N SER A 179 -20.82 18.11 -5.37
CA SER A 179 -21.33 17.69 -6.67
C SER A 179 -21.51 16.18 -6.80
N LEU A 180 -20.78 15.39 -6.01
CA LEU A 180 -20.70 13.93 -6.14
C LEU A 180 -20.25 13.48 -7.54
N ASP A 181 -19.45 14.32 -8.20
CA ASP A 181 -18.97 14.06 -9.55
C ASP A 181 -17.92 12.93 -9.58
N ILE A 182 -18.31 11.80 -10.15
CA ILE A 182 -17.47 10.61 -10.27
C ILE A 182 -16.31 10.79 -11.27
N ASP A 183 -16.41 11.72 -12.22
CA ASP A 183 -15.33 12.01 -13.16
C ASP A 183 -14.16 12.73 -12.47
N ASN A 184 -14.41 13.29 -11.27
CA ASN A 184 -13.42 13.91 -10.40
C ASN A 184 -12.98 13.01 -9.23
N THR A 185 -12.93 11.70 -9.47
CA THR A 185 -12.45 10.72 -8.49
C THR A 185 -10.95 10.90 -8.21
N LEU A 186 -10.59 10.93 -6.91
CA LEU A 186 -9.22 10.99 -6.41
C LEU A 186 -9.01 9.92 -5.33
N ALA A 187 -7.80 9.37 -5.22
CA ALA A 187 -7.42 8.50 -4.12
C ALA A 187 -6.40 9.19 -3.21
N PHE A 188 -6.58 9.02 -1.90
CA PHE A 188 -5.70 9.57 -0.88
C PHE A 188 -5.19 8.47 0.02
N VAL A 189 -3.86 8.37 0.17
CA VAL A 189 -3.23 7.34 0.99
C VAL A 189 -2.54 7.98 2.20
N LYS A 190 -2.81 7.45 3.40
CA LYS A 190 -2.13 7.86 4.63
C LYS A 190 -0.82 7.11 4.81
N GLU A 191 0.23 7.82 5.17
CA GLU A 191 1.47 7.24 5.65
C GLU A 191 1.37 6.77 7.12
N LEU A 192 0.80 5.57 7.32
CA LEU A 192 0.55 5.01 8.65
C LEU A 192 1.83 4.73 9.45
N SER A 193 1.77 4.93 10.78
CA SER A 193 2.87 4.61 11.71
C SER A 193 4.22 5.26 11.35
N SER A 194 4.15 6.49 10.82
CA SER A 194 5.26 7.41 10.56
C SER A 194 4.85 8.80 11.10
N ASP A 195 4.92 9.86 10.29
CA ASP A 195 4.48 11.23 10.56
C ASP A 195 3.06 11.56 10.05
N GLY A 196 2.47 10.68 9.25
CA GLY A 196 1.06 10.72 8.87
C GLY A 196 0.76 11.56 7.63
N ASN A 197 1.75 11.82 6.78
CA ASN A 197 1.60 12.59 5.55
C ASN A 197 0.64 11.91 4.55
N LEU A 198 0.08 12.71 3.65
CA LEU A 198 -0.85 12.26 2.62
C LEU A 198 -0.20 12.15 1.26
N ASN A 199 -0.45 11.02 0.59
CA ASN A 199 0.04 10.77 -0.77
C ASN A 199 1.56 10.99 -0.89
N THR A 200 2.30 10.59 0.13
CA THR A 200 3.77 10.57 0.08
C THR A 200 4.21 9.74 -1.11
N VAL A 201 4.97 10.34 -2.02
CA VAL A 201 5.26 9.72 -3.32
C VAL A 201 6.17 8.50 -3.13
N ASP A 202 7.10 8.57 -2.19
CA ASP A 202 7.94 7.46 -1.76
C ASP A 202 7.23 6.39 -0.91
N VAL A 203 5.95 6.58 -0.53
CA VAL A 203 5.05 5.54 0.00
C VAL A 203 4.27 4.86 -1.13
N ILE A 204 3.79 5.65 -2.09
CA ILE A 204 3.08 5.15 -3.27
C ILE A 204 4.02 4.23 -4.07
N MET A 205 5.29 4.59 -4.16
CA MET A 205 6.31 3.82 -4.87
C MET A 205 6.45 2.37 -4.37
N PRO A 206 6.84 2.06 -3.12
CA PRO A 206 6.93 0.69 -2.65
C PRO A 206 5.57 -0.05 -2.68
N ALA A 207 4.44 0.66 -2.56
CA ALA A 207 3.11 0.06 -2.65
C ALA A 207 2.71 -0.34 -4.08
N PHE A 208 3.21 0.33 -5.12
CA PHE A 208 2.67 0.22 -6.49
C PHE A 208 2.59 -1.19 -7.09
N PRO A 209 3.45 -2.18 -6.75
CA PRO A 209 3.35 -3.51 -7.34
C PRO A 209 1.99 -4.17 -7.15
N ILE A 210 1.31 -3.95 -6.02
CA ILE A 210 -0.05 -4.46 -5.83
C ILE A 210 -1.04 -3.78 -6.77
N TYR A 211 -0.94 -2.45 -6.97
CA TYR A 211 -1.82 -1.74 -7.90
C TYR A 211 -1.55 -2.20 -9.33
N TYR A 212 -0.29 -2.40 -9.71
CA TYR A 212 0.07 -2.93 -11.02
C TYR A 212 -0.54 -4.32 -11.29
N VAL A 213 -0.52 -5.22 -10.30
CA VAL A 213 -1.08 -6.58 -10.40
C VAL A 213 -2.61 -6.59 -10.35
N MET A 214 -3.21 -5.77 -9.49
CA MET A 214 -4.64 -5.82 -9.17
C MET A 214 -5.43 -4.82 -10.02
N ASN A 215 -5.11 -3.53 -9.94
CA ASN A 215 -5.79 -2.49 -10.68
C ASN A 215 -4.88 -1.26 -10.89
N PRO A 216 -4.23 -1.15 -12.06
CA PRO A 216 -3.26 -0.09 -12.33
C PRO A 216 -3.81 1.33 -12.23
N ASP A 217 -5.13 1.52 -12.31
CA ASP A 217 -5.75 2.84 -12.20
C ASP A 217 -5.51 3.49 -10.83
N TYR A 218 -5.26 2.71 -9.77
CA TYR A 218 -4.84 3.25 -8.48
C TYR A 218 -3.53 4.04 -8.54
N ILE A 219 -2.60 3.69 -9.45
CA ILE A 219 -1.35 4.43 -9.62
C ILE A 219 -1.66 5.88 -10.04
N ARG A 220 -2.50 6.05 -11.06
CA ARG A 220 -2.95 7.38 -11.49
C ARG A 220 -3.75 8.08 -10.41
N LEU A 221 -4.75 7.42 -9.82
CA LEU A 221 -5.62 8.02 -8.80
C LEU A 221 -4.86 8.54 -7.58
N LEU A 222 -3.77 7.88 -7.19
CA LEU A 222 -2.92 8.29 -6.07
C LEU A 222 -1.94 9.42 -6.45
N LEU A 223 -1.51 9.50 -7.71
CA LEU A 223 -0.66 10.60 -8.20
C LEU A 223 -1.46 11.86 -8.57
N GLU A 224 -2.69 11.70 -9.03
CA GLU A 224 -3.53 12.77 -9.56
C GLU A 224 -3.67 13.99 -8.63
N PRO A 225 -3.86 13.84 -7.29
CA PRO A 225 -3.92 14.99 -6.39
C PRO A 225 -2.67 15.88 -6.47
N MET A 226 -1.49 15.26 -6.55
CA MET A 226 -0.21 15.95 -6.71
C MET A 226 -0.06 16.52 -8.10
N MET A 227 -0.38 15.77 -9.15
CA MET A 227 -0.22 16.25 -10.53
C MET A 227 -1.05 17.51 -10.80
N ARG A 228 -2.30 17.56 -10.32
CA ARG A 228 -3.14 18.77 -10.37
C ARG A 228 -2.55 19.94 -9.59
N TYR A 229 -1.97 19.68 -8.42
CA TYR A 229 -1.31 20.70 -7.60
C TYR A 229 -0.07 21.29 -8.28
N LEU A 230 0.76 20.44 -8.90
CA LEU A 230 1.92 20.85 -9.70
C LEU A 230 1.50 21.64 -10.95
N ALA A 231 0.47 21.18 -11.67
CA ALA A 231 -0.07 21.86 -12.85
C ALA A 231 -0.64 23.25 -12.55
N ALA A 232 -1.18 23.45 -11.35
CA ALA A 232 -1.62 24.75 -10.86
C ALA A 232 -0.46 25.71 -10.52
N GLY A 233 0.80 25.29 -10.66
CA GLY A 233 1.99 26.13 -10.39
C GLY A 233 2.20 26.45 -8.91
N ARG A 234 1.62 25.64 -8.01
CA ARG A 234 1.67 25.88 -6.56
C ARG A 234 2.98 25.44 -5.91
N TRP A 235 3.70 24.53 -6.57
CA TRP A 235 5.06 24.14 -6.23
C TRP A 235 6.07 24.74 -7.21
N ARG A 236 7.15 25.33 -6.71
CA ARG A 236 8.14 26.06 -7.50
C ARG A 236 9.58 25.60 -7.26
N GLU A 237 9.78 24.60 -6.40
CA GLU A 237 11.09 23.97 -6.23
C GLU A 237 11.46 23.15 -7.48
N PRO A 238 12.76 22.96 -7.77
CA PRO A 238 13.21 22.31 -9.00
C PRO A 238 13.06 20.78 -8.98
N TYR A 239 12.50 20.21 -7.91
CA TYR A 239 12.28 18.77 -7.73
C TYR A 239 10.83 18.49 -7.32
N VAL A 240 10.38 17.24 -7.47
CA VAL A 240 9.01 16.83 -7.14
C VAL A 240 8.75 16.97 -5.64
N ILE A 241 7.56 17.45 -5.30
CA ILE A 241 7.10 17.55 -3.91
C ILE A 241 6.96 16.17 -3.26
N HIS A 242 7.28 16.05 -1.98
CA HIS A 242 7.25 14.79 -1.23
C HIS A 242 5.83 14.26 -1.03
N ASP A 243 4.92 15.12 -0.58
CA ASP A 243 3.57 14.73 -0.16
C ASP A 243 2.56 15.86 -0.44
N MET A 244 1.28 15.54 -0.29
CA MET A 244 0.16 16.46 -0.48
C MET A 244 -0.35 17.11 0.82
N GLY A 245 0.30 16.86 1.96
CA GLY A 245 0.00 17.54 3.21
C GLY A 245 0.60 16.81 4.41
N SER A 246 1.08 17.61 5.38
CA SER A 246 1.85 17.13 6.52
C SER A 246 1.11 16.17 7.45
N HIS A 247 -0.23 16.20 7.47
CA HIS A 247 -1.01 15.31 8.32
C HIS A 247 -2.34 14.93 7.68
N TYR A 248 -2.65 13.66 7.74
CA TYR A 248 -3.96 13.13 7.39
C TYR A 248 -5.09 13.76 8.22
N PRO A 249 -6.25 14.11 7.61
CA PRO A 249 -6.66 13.94 6.21
C PRO A 249 -6.53 15.24 5.36
N ASN A 250 -5.62 16.15 5.73
CA ASN A 250 -5.48 17.45 5.05
C ASN A 250 -4.52 17.36 3.87
N ALA A 251 -5.06 17.21 2.66
CA ALA A 251 -4.32 17.26 1.41
C ALA A 251 -4.24 18.70 0.86
N THR A 252 -3.64 19.60 1.64
CA THR A 252 -3.62 21.05 1.36
C THR A 252 -2.43 21.51 0.52
N GLY A 253 -1.47 20.63 0.26
CA GLY A 253 -0.20 20.95 -0.37
C GLY A 253 0.71 21.82 0.50
N HIS A 254 1.79 22.31 -0.11
CA HIS A 254 2.85 23.10 0.54
C HIS A 254 3.09 24.42 -0.21
N ASP A 255 2.08 25.29 -0.25
CA ASP A 255 2.17 26.61 -0.93
C ASP A 255 3.31 27.48 -0.36
N ASN A 256 3.70 27.21 0.89
CA ASN A 256 4.85 27.80 1.58
C ASN A 256 6.22 27.32 1.05
N GLN A 257 6.24 26.38 0.10
CA GLN A 257 7.43 25.73 -0.45
C GLN A 257 8.25 24.94 0.58
N GLN A 258 7.61 24.44 1.64
CA GLN A 258 8.27 23.68 2.71
C GLN A 258 7.65 22.30 2.83
N ALA A 259 8.18 21.35 2.07
CA ALA A 259 7.94 19.91 2.22
C ALA A 259 9.26 19.23 2.63
N GLU A 260 9.21 17.96 3.04
CA GLU A 260 10.42 17.19 3.31
C GLU A 260 11.28 17.07 2.02
N PRO A 261 12.57 17.45 2.04
CA PRO A 261 13.37 17.44 0.83
C PRO A 261 13.90 16.03 0.53
N MET A 262 13.27 15.35 -0.43
CA MET A 262 13.80 14.14 -1.07
C MET A 262 13.95 14.27 -2.60
N PRO A 263 14.80 15.18 -3.11
CA PRO A 263 14.77 15.61 -4.51
C PRO A 263 14.94 14.50 -5.56
N ILE A 264 15.99 13.67 -5.44
CA ILE A 264 16.24 12.59 -6.41
C ILE A 264 15.24 11.45 -6.22
N GLU A 265 14.84 11.19 -4.99
CA GLU A 265 13.87 10.15 -4.63
C GLU A 265 12.55 10.39 -5.36
N GLU A 266 11.97 11.58 -5.21
CA GLU A 266 10.62 11.85 -5.71
C GLU A 266 10.56 12.13 -7.20
N CYS A 267 11.61 12.77 -7.75
CA CYS A 267 11.75 12.87 -9.19
C CYS A 267 11.82 11.48 -9.83
N GLY A 268 12.61 10.56 -9.27
CA GLY A 268 12.71 9.19 -9.78
C GLY A 268 11.40 8.40 -9.65
N ASN A 269 10.74 8.50 -8.50
CA ASN A 269 9.47 7.83 -8.22
C ASN A 269 8.39 8.23 -9.22
N LEU A 270 8.21 9.54 -9.45
CA LEU A 270 7.21 10.05 -10.38
C LEU A 270 7.39 9.48 -11.80
N MET A 271 8.63 9.45 -12.32
CA MET A 271 8.89 8.93 -13.67
C MET A 271 8.58 7.44 -13.79
N VAL A 272 8.96 6.65 -12.78
CA VAL A 272 8.72 5.21 -12.74
C VAL A 272 7.24 4.91 -12.62
N LEU A 273 6.54 5.55 -11.68
CA LEU A 273 5.11 5.33 -11.46
C LEU A 273 4.27 5.74 -12.68
N ALA A 274 4.56 6.89 -13.28
CA ALA A 274 3.88 7.33 -14.50
C ALA A 274 4.09 6.34 -15.65
N LEU A 275 5.32 5.85 -15.85
CA LEU A 275 5.58 4.84 -16.88
C LEU A 275 4.88 3.50 -16.59
N ALA A 276 4.90 3.04 -15.34
CA ALA A 276 4.21 1.83 -14.92
C ALA A 276 2.70 1.93 -15.22
N TYR A 277 2.09 3.08 -14.91
CA TYR A 277 0.69 3.35 -15.26
C TYR A 277 0.43 3.25 -16.76
N VAL A 278 1.16 4.02 -17.58
CA VAL A 278 0.94 4.05 -19.05
C VAL A 278 1.17 2.68 -19.69
N ARG A 279 2.18 1.93 -19.24
CA ARG A 279 2.42 0.57 -19.76
C ARG A 279 1.28 -0.38 -19.40
N ALA A 280 0.69 -0.19 -18.23
CA ALA A 280 -0.39 -1.04 -17.75
C ALA A 280 -1.73 -0.73 -18.40
N THR A 281 -2.02 0.53 -18.71
CA THR A 281 -3.35 0.97 -19.18
C THR A 281 -3.40 1.37 -20.64
N GLY A 282 -2.26 1.76 -21.22
CA GLY A 282 -2.19 2.38 -22.54
C GLY A 282 -2.62 3.85 -22.54
N ASP A 283 -2.95 4.44 -21.38
CA ASP A 283 -3.43 5.83 -21.25
C ASP A 283 -2.28 6.83 -21.45
N ARG A 284 -2.05 7.20 -22.71
CA ARG A 284 -1.08 8.23 -23.08
C ARG A 284 -1.64 9.64 -22.97
N GLU A 285 -2.96 9.81 -22.84
CA GLU A 285 -3.59 11.13 -22.75
C GLU A 285 -3.26 11.78 -21.40
N TRP A 286 -3.37 11.01 -20.31
CA TRP A 286 -3.00 11.48 -18.98
C TRP A 286 -1.55 11.97 -18.91
N VAL A 287 -0.60 11.24 -19.51
CA VAL A 287 0.80 11.68 -19.52
C VAL A 287 1.02 12.88 -20.43
N ALA A 288 0.32 12.97 -21.56
CA ALA A 288 0.43 14.13 -22.45
C ALA A 288 0.00 15.43 -21.76
N GLU A 289 -0.98 15.36 -20.84
CA GLU A 289 -1.43 16.50 -20.03
C GLU A 289 -0.31 17.05 -19.12
N TYR A 290 0.49 16.15 -18.53
CA TYR A 290 1.48 16.51 -17.51
C TYR A 290 2.94 16.48 -17.98
N GLN A 291 3.21 16.10 -19.23
CA GLN A 291 4.58 15.90 -19.72
C GLN A 291 5.48 17.14 -19.54
N ASP A 292 4.95 18.34 -19.81
CA ASP A 292 5.72 19.58 -19.69
C ASP A 292 5.99 19.96 -18.23
N ILE A 293 5.15 19.52 -17.30
CA ILE A 293 5.35 19.66 -15.85
C ILE A 293 6.38 18.64 -15.36
N MET A 294 6.39 17.43 -15.92
CA MET A 294 7.34 16.36 -15.54
C MET A 294 8.77 16.61 -16.04
N ARG A 295 8.93 17.28 -17.19
CA ARG A 295 10.24 17.45 -17.84
C ARG A 295 11.29 18.15 -16.96
N PRO A 296 11.01 19.29 -16.29
CA PRO A 296 11.99 19.90 -15.38
C PRO A 296 12.46 18.97 -14.26
N TYR A 297 11.61 18.06 -13.79
CA TYR A 297 11.99 17.07 -12.77
C TYR A 297 12.88 15.96 -13.33
N ALA A 298 12.68 15.57 -14.59
CA ALA A 298 13.62 14.69 -15.29
C ALA A 298 14.97 15.39 -15.54
N ASP A 299 14.97 16.67 -15.90
CA ASP A 299 16.18 17.48 -16.03
C ASP A 299 16.94 17.57 -14.70
N TYR A 300 16.22 17.73 -13.59
CA TYR A 300 16.82 17.70 -12.25
C TYR A 300 17.60 16.40 -11.99
N LEU A 301 17.07 15.24 -12.40
CA LEU A 301 17.80 13.96 -12.29
C LEU A 301 19.06 13.94 -13.17
N VAL A 302 18.99 14.50 -14.39
CA VAL A 302 20.14 14.57 -15.31
C VAL A 302 21.28 15.39 -14.71
N ASP A 303 20.94 16.51 -14.10
CA ASP A 303 21.88 17.49 -13.55
C ASP A 303 22.44 17.08 -12.19
N ASN A 304 21.64 16.42 -11.34
CA ASN A 304 21.98 16.17 -9.93
C ASN A 304 22.14 14.67 -9.59
N GLY A 305 21.93 13.75 -10.53
CA GLY A 305 21.95 12.31 -10.28
C GLY A 305 23.34 11.66 -10.16
N VAL A 306 24.43 12.42 -10.32
CA VAL A 306 25.82 11.92 -10.24
C VAL A 306 26.60 12.55 -9.10
N GLU A 307 26.56 13.88 -8.95
CA GLU A 307 27.11 14.56 -7.77
C GLU A 307 25.95 14.86 -6.83
N ILE A 308 25.50 13.83 -6.13
CA ILE A 308 24.30 13.88 -5.30
C ILE A 308 24.62 14.64 -4.01
N ALA A 309 24.03 15.81 -3.85
CA ALA A 309 24.07 16.58 -2.60
C ALA A 309 23.51 15.77 -1.42
N GLU A 310 23.91 16.14 -0.20
CA GLU A 310 23.38 15.52 1.02
C GLU A 310 21.87 15.70 1.10
N GLN A 311 21.13 14.60 0.99
CA GLN A 311 19.67 14.57 0.99
C GLN A 311 19.16 13.25 1.56
N LEU A 312 17.87 13.22 1.92
CA LEU A 312 17.18 11.99 2.31
C LEU A 312 16.84 11.15 1.07
N SER A 313 16.70 9.86 1.30
CA SER A 313 15.98 8.92 0.43
C SER A 313 14.76 8.41 1.19
N SER A 314 13.93 7.56 0.56
CA SER A 314 12.77 6.92 1.21
C SER A 314 13.11 6.12 2.47
N ASN A 315 14.40 5.91 2.71
CA ASN A 315 14.91 5.44 3.98
C ASN A 315 15.44 6.56 4.88
N ASP A 316 14.58 7.53 5.16
CA ASP A 316 14.81 8.67 6.05
C ASP A 316 15.41 8.27 7.42
N ALA A 317 15.02 7.12 7.97
CA ALA A 317 15.48 6.59 9.25
C ALA A 317 16.98 6.25 9.30
N ALA A 318 17.66 6.14 8.15
CA ALA A 318 19.12 6.00 8.12
C ALA A 318 19.86 7.34 7.99
N GLY A 319 19.13 8.45 7.92
CA GLY A 319 19.65 9.80 7.78
C GLY A 319 20.09 10.14 6.35
N PRO A 320 20.29 11.44 6.07
CA PRO A 320 20.66 11.91 4.74
C PRO A 320 22.08 11.48 4.37
N LEU A 321 22.33 11.35 3.06
CA LEU A 321 23.62 10.89 2.57
C LEU A 321 23.92 11.43 1.17
N ALA A 322 24.99 12.21 1.05
CA ALA A 322 25.52 12.61 -0.26
C ALA A 322 26.05 11.38 -1.03
N ASN A 323 25.94 11.38 -2.36
CA ASN A 323 26.43 10.30 -3.24
C ASN A 323 25.99 8.90 -2.80
N GLU A 324 24.74 8.75 -2.34
CA GLU A 324 24.17 7.43 -2.07
C GLU A 324 23.99 6.66 -3.39
N THR A 325 24.62 5.50 -3.51
CA THR A 325 24.62 4.71 -4.77
C THR A 325 23.22 4.34 -5.22
N ASN A 326 22.33 3.98 -4.29
CA ASN A 326 20.98 3.56 -4.66
C ASN A 326 20.09 4.73 -5.11
N LEU A 327 20.34 5.96 -4.65
CA LEU A 327 19.72 7.17 -5.24
C LEU A 327 20.26 7.42 -6.64
N ALA A 328 21.53 7.13 -6.88
CA ALA A 328 22.14 7.24 -8.20
C ALA A 328 21.55 6.23 -9.21
N ILE A 329 21.30 4.99 -8.74
CA ILE A 329 20.53 3.98 -9.50
C ILE A 329 19.13 4.50 -9.80
N LYS A 330 18.43 5.05 -8.81
CA LYS A 330 17.11 5.66 -9.00
C LYS A 330 17.11 6.77 -10.05
N ALA A 331 18.08 7.68 -10.01
CA ALA A 331 18.20 8.73 -11.01
C ALA A 331 18.37 8.14 -12.42
N ALA A 332 19.28 7.18 -12.61
CA ALA A 332 19.48 6.53 -13.90
C ALA A 332 18.20 5.84 -14.43
N VAL A 333 17.52 5.08 -13.57
CA VAL A 333 16.27 4.37 -13.91
C VAL A 333 15.13 5.35 -14.18
N GLY A 334 14.99 6.41 -13.37
CA GLY A 334 13.97 7.45 -13.55
C GLY A 334 14.16 8.24 -14.85
N ILE A 335 15.40 8.61 -15.19
CA ILE A 335 15.73 9.25 -16.47
C ILE A 335 15.38 8.32 -17.64
N LYS A 336 15.73 7.03 -17.54
CA LYS A 336 15.40 6.04 -18.57
C LYS A 336 13.89 5.88 -18.72
N ALA A 337 13.17 5.79 -17.60
CA ALA A 337 11.72 5.68 -17.56
C ALA A 337 11.06 6.88 -18.23
N PHE A 338 11.51 8.11 -17.94
CA PHE A 338 10.98 9.31 -18.60
C PHE A 338 11.21 9.30 -20.11
N GLY A 339 12.39 8.88 -20.57
CA GLY A 339 12.67 8.74 -22.00
C GLY A 339 11.78 7.70 -22.69
N GLN A 340 11.45 6.59 -22.02
CA GLN A 340 10.51 5.58 -22.52
C GLN A 340 9.06 6.06 -22.51
N LEU A 341 8.69 6.82 -21.48
CA LEU A 341 7.36 7.38 -21.28
C LEU A 341 7.01 8.37 -22.41
N THR A 342 7.93 9.29 -22.70
CA THR A 342 7.74 10.40 -23.63
C THR A 342 8.22 10.13 -25.06
N GLY A 343 9.08 9.14 -25.26
CA GLY A 343 9.77 8.89 -26.53
C GLY A 343 10.98 9.81 -26.79
N LEU A 344 11.35 10.67 -25.83
CA LEU A 344 12.54 11.52 -25.92
C LEU A 344 13.81 10.67 -25.72
N THR A 345 14.41 10.24 -26.83
CA THR A 345 15.52 9.29 -26.84
C THR A 345 16.77 9.77 -26.09
N GLU A 346 16.93 11.09 -25.92
CA GLU A 346 18.05 11.69 -25.20
C GLU A 346 18.08 11.29 -23.73
N TYR A 347 16.95 11.32 -23.02
CA TYR A 347 16.86 10.84 -21.63
C TYR A 347 17.13 9.33 -21.58
N SER A 348 16.55 8.56 -22.51
CA SER A 348 16.82 7.12 -22.61
C SER A 348 18.31 6.79 -22.79
N ARG A 349 19.08 7.64 -23.48
CA ARG A 349 20.53 7.52 -23.65
C ARG A 349 21.26 7.92 -22.36
N ILE A 350 20.91 9.06 -21.76
CA ILE A 350 21.54 9.55 -20.53
C ILE A 350 21.38 8.54 -19.40
N GLY A 351 20.19 7.95 -19.21
CA GLY A 351 19.97 6.92 -18.19
C GLY A 351 20.92 5.74 -18.32
N LYS A 352 21.13 5.23 -19.55
CA LYS A 352 22.10 4.17 -19.85
C LYS A 352 23.55 4.60 -19.58
N GLU A 353 23.92 5.83 -19.95
CA GLU A 353 25.24 6.37 -19.66
C GLU A 353 25.50 6.52 -18.15
N ARG A 354 24.48 6.87 -17.36
CA ARG A 354 24.58 6.89 -15.89
C ARG A 354 24.75 5.49 -15.31
N ALA A 355 23.99 4.51 -15.79
CA ALA A 355 24.16 3.13 -15.35
C ALA A 355 25.55 2.58 -15.69
N ASP A 356 26.08 2.87 -16.89
CA ASP A 356 27.44 2.52 -17.29
C ASP A 356 28.49 3.14 -16.37
N LEU A 357 28.33 4.42 -16.03
CA LEU A 357 29.20 5.12 -15.07
C LEU A 357 29.23 4.43 -13.70
N PHE A 358 28.06 4.13 -13.13
CA PHE A 358 28.01 3.54 -11.79
C PHE A 358 28.49 2.09 -11.75
N PHE A 359 28.19 1.29 -12.78
CA PHE A 359 28.48 -0.15 -12.76
C PHE A 359 29.73 -0.55 -13.55
N ASN A 360 29.86 -0.14 -14.81
CA ASN A 360 30.98 -0.56 -15.67
C ASN A 360 32.24 0.26 -15.43
N GLN A 361 32.08 1.57 -15.24
CA GLN A 361 33.17 2.45 -14.84
C GLN A 361 33.44 2.40 -13.33
N ARG A 362 32.64 1.63 -12.59
CA ARG A 362 32.81 1.28 -11.16
C ARG A 362 32.78 2.47 -10.21
N LEU A 363 32.03 3.52 -10.53
CA LEU A 363 31.84 4.62 -9.58
C LEU A 363 31.01 4.15 -8.36
N GLY A 364 29.97 3.33 -8.58
CA GLY A 364 29.05 2.87 -7.54
C GLY A 364 29.38 1.50 -6.94
N THR A 365 30.45 0.82 -7.37
CA THR A 365 30.80 -0.52 -6.88
C THR A 365 32.07 -0.50 -6.03
N ASP A 366 32.31 -1.60 -5.31
CA ASP A 366 33.63 -1.83 -4.73
C ASP A 366 34.68 -2.07 -5.82
N GLN A 367 35.96 -2.08 -5.42
CA GLN A 367 37.08 -2.18 -6.36
C GLN A 367 37.07 -3.49 -7.16
N GLN A 368 36.64 -4.58 -6.54
CA GLN A 368 36.55 -5.91 -7.14
C GLN A 368 35.24 -6.14 -7.89
N LYS A 369 34.32 -5.17 -7.90
CA LYS A 369 33.00 -5.26 -8.55
C LYS A 369 32.22 -6.49 -8.06
N THR A 370 32.24 -6.70 -6.75
CA THR A 370 31.48 -7.72 -6.03
C THR A 370 30.14 -7.20 -5.53
N HIS A 371 29.99 -5.89 -5.29
CA HIS A 371 28.73 -5.28 -4.84
C HIS A 371 28.67 -3.76 -5.09
N PHE A 372 27.48 -3.19 -4.95
CA PHE A 372 27.30 -1.74 -4.87
C PHE A 372 27.68 -1.23 -3.49
N VAL A 373 28.50 -0.17 -3.43
CA VAL A 373 28.85 0.49 -2.17
C VAL A 373 27.70 1.34 -1.67
N LEU A 374 27.63 1.64 -0.37
CA LEU A 374 26.60 2.55 0.15
C LEU A 374 26.81 3.98 -0.38
N GLN A 375 28.06 4.46 -0.35
CA GLN A 375 28.40 5.84 -0.71
C GLN A 375 29.67 5.89 -1.56
N TYR A 376 29.55 6.47 -2.75
CA TYR A 376 30.69 6.66 -3.65
C TYR A 376 31.30 8.08 -3.54
N PRO A 377 32.60 8.26 -3.83
CA PRO A 377 33.64 7.23 -3.76
C PRO A 377 34.09 6.97 -2.29
N ASN A 378 33.49 7.66 -1.31
CA ASN A 378 34.07 7.87 0.01
C ASN A 378 33.95 6.68 0.99
N LYS A 379 33.07 5.71 0.74
CA LYS A 379 32.91 4.51 1.61
C LYS A 379 33.12 3.20 0.83
N PRO A 380 34.33 2.93 0.31
CA PRO A 380 34.57 1.81 -0.59
C PRO A 380 34.44 0.41 0.04
N ALA A 381 34.42 0.31 1.39
CA ALA A 381 34.21 -0.94 2.12
C ALA A 381 32.75 -1.14 2.58
N SER A 382 31.86 -0.18 2.29
CA SER A 382 30.45 -0.25 2.63
C SER A 382 29.66 -0.96 1.54
N TRP A 383 28.43 -1.36 1.84
CA TRP A 383 27.49 -1.93 0.89
C TRP A 383 26.07 -1.46 1.17
N LYS A 384 25.20 -1.47 0.15
CA LYS A 384 23.76 -1.19 0.25
C LYS A 384 22.96 -2.09 -0.70
N ILE A 385 21.73 -2.44 -0.32
CA ILE A 385 20.82 -3.14 -1.25
C ILE A 385 20.33 -2.21 -2.39
N PRO A 386 20.44 -2.62 -3.66
CA PRO A 386 20.07 -1.80 -4.82
C PRO A 386 18.60 -2.01 -5.22
N TYR A 387 17.66 -1.80 -4.29
CA TYR A 387 16.24 -2.06 -4.54
C TYR A 387 15.66 -1.25 -5.72
N ASN A 388 16.29 -0.13 -6.09
CA ASN A 388 15.88 0.65 -7.26
C ASN A 388 16.24 0.01 -8.61
N LEU A 389 16.87 -1.18 -8.62
CA LEU A 389 16.95 -2.03 -9.81
C LEU A 389 15.63 -2.74 -10.12
N TYR A 390 14.72 -2.88 -9.15
CA TYR A 390 13.45 -3.58 -9.38
C TYR A 390 12.60 -2.95 -10.48
N PRO A 391 12.38 -1.61 -10.52
CA PRO A 391 11.64 -1.01 -11.62
C PRO A 391 12.30 -1.16 -12.98
N ASP A 392 13.63 -1.25 -13.04
CA ASP A 392 14.38 -1.52 -14.27
C ASP A 392 14.00 -2.88 -14.86
N VAL A 393 13.90 -3.89 -13.99
CA VAL A 393 13.47 -5.25 -14.35
C VAL A 393 11.98 -5.31 -14.68
N LEU A 394 11.12 -4.80 -13.79
CA LEU A 394 9.66 -4.86 -13.97
C LEU A 394 9.22 -4.19 -15.27
N LEU A 395 9.80 -3.03 -15.56
CA LEU A 395 9.47 -2.23 -16.73
C LEU A 395 10.46 -2.48 -17.88
N ASP A 396 11.21 -3.58 -17.90
CA ASP A 396 12.09 -3.97 -19.01
C ASP A 396 12.81 -2.76 -19.66
N LEU A 397 13.42 -1.93 -18.82
CA LEU A 397 13.97 -0.65 -19.25
C LEU A 397 15.37 -0.81 -19.85
N ASP A 398 16.05 -1.92 -19.51
CA ASP A 398 17.41 -2.21 -19.90
C ASP A 398 18.33 -1.02 -19.56
N THR A 399 18.14 -0.41 -18.39
CA THR A 399 19.01 0.69 -17.93
C THR A 399 20.35 0.12 -17.49
N PHE A 400 20.32 -0.88 -16.62
CA PHE A 400 21.49 -1.60 -16.14
C PHE A 400 21.63 -2.94 -16.86
N PRO A 401 22.88 -3.40 -17.09
CA PRO A 401 23.10 -4.65 -17.79
C PRO A 401 22.85 -5.87 -16.86
N PRO A 402 22.46 -7.05 -17.39
CA PRO A 402 22.03 -8.19 -16.57
C PRO A 402 23.04 -8.67 -15.51
N GLU A 403 24.34 -8.41 -15.72
CA GLU A 403 25.41 -8.78 -14.79
C GLU A 403 25.25 -8.12 -13.40
N VAL A 404 24.51 -7.01 -13.28
CA VAL A 404 24.22 -6.40 -11.97
C VAL A 404 23.46 -7.36 -11.06
N HIS A 405 22.53 -8.13 -11.62
CA HIS A 405 21.67 -9.05 -10.88
C HIS A 405 22.44 -10.27 -10.39
N GLN A 406 23.35 -10.78 -11.24
CA GLN A 406 24.24 -11.88 -10.88
C GLN A 406 25.22 -11.46 -9.78
N MET A 407 25.81 -10.27 -9.89
CA MET A 407 26.69 -9.70 -8.86
C MET A 407 25.94 -9.57 -7.52
N SER A 408 24.75 -8.96 -7.54
CA SER A 408 23.92 -8.77 -6.35
C SER A 408 23.49 -10.10 -5.73
N SER A 409 23.00 -11.06 -6.53
CA SER A 409 22.61 -12.40 -6.05
C SER A 409 23.77 -13.13 -5.38
N ALA A 410 24.99 -13.05 -5.94
CA ALA A 410 26.18 -13.64 -5.34
C ALA A 410 26.57 -12.96 -4.02
N PHE A 411 26.55 -11.64 -3.96
CA PHE A 411 26.93 -10.87 -2.77
C PHE A 411 25.97 -11.10 -1.60
N PHE A 412 24.66 -11.11 -1.83
CA PHE A 412 23.69 -11.13 -0.73
C PHE A 412 23.70 -12.40 0.11
N LYS A 413 24.17 -13.52 -0.45
CA LYS A 413 24.46 -14.74 0.33
C LYS A 413 25.46 -14.51 1.46
N SER A 414 26.38 -13.54 1.31
CA SER A 414 27.39 -13.21 2.33
C SER A 414 26.92 -12.28 3.44
N VAL A 415 25.82 -11.54 3.22
CA VAL A 415 25.28 -10.54 4.16
C VAL A 415 23.84 -10.84 4.61
N ARG A 416 23.30 -11.98 4.21
CA ARG A 416 21.99 -12.49 4.64
C ARG A 416 21.97 -12.71 6.15
N GLY A 417 21.00 -12.08 6.81
CA GLY A 417 20.68 -12.27 8.22
C GLY A 417 19.67 -13.38 8.45
N GLU A 418 19.28 -13.56 9.71
CA GLU A 418 18.33 -14.59 10.15
C GLU A 418 16.92 -14.46 9.56
N PHE A 419 16.49 -13.24 9.21
CA PHE A 419 15.16 -12.95 8.67
C PHE A 419 15.20 -12.10 7.39
N GLY A 420 16.35 -12.02 6.71
CA GLY A 420 16.51 -11.27 5.46
C GLY A 420 17.79 -10.45 5.41
N VAL A 421 17.91 -9.60 4.39
CA VAL A 421 19.09 -8.77 4.19
C VAL A 421 18.85 -7.37 4.76
N PRO A 422 19.72 -6.89 5.67
CA PRO A 422 19.65 -5.52 6.17
C PRO A 422 19.80 -4.50 5.03
N LEU A 423 19.27 -3.30 5.24
CA LEU A 423 19.29 -2.24 4.22
C LEU A 423 20.69 -1.94 3.67
N ASP A 424 21.65 -1.81 4.56
CA ASP A 424 23.03 -1.49 4.23
C ASP A 424 23.95 -1.86 5.40
N SER A 425 25.25 -1.74 5.19
CA SER A 425 26.29 -2.00 6.20
C SER A 425 26.12 -1.26 7.54
N ARG A 426 25.31 -0.20 7.63
CA ARG A 426 25.02 0.54 8.88
C ARG A 426 23.92 -0.10 9.71
N GLN A 427 23.02 -0.87 9.12
CA GLN A 427 21.79 -1.33 9.78
C GLN A 427 21.84 -2.82 10.14
N ASP A 428 21.01 -3.23 11.11
CA ASP A 428 20.66 -4.63 11.42
C ASP A 428 19.22 -4.98 11.07
N TRP A 429 18.47 -3.98 10.58
CA TRP A 429 17.08 -4.10 10.18
C TRP A 429 16.92 -4.09 8.67
N ALA A 430 15.84 -4.73 8.23
CA ALA A 430 15.43 -4.84 6.84
C ALA A 430 14.09 -4.16 6.61
N LYS A 431 13.80 -3.98 5.33
CA LYS A 431 12.50 -3.56 4.81
C LYS A 431 11.89 -4.69 4.00
N SER A 432 10.66 -5.09 4.33
CA SER A 432 10.06 -6.32 3.78
C SER A 432 9.71 -6.18 2.30
N ASP A 433 9.17 -5.02 1.92
CA ASP A 433 8.89 -4.58 0.56
C ASP A 433 10.17 -4.57 -0.28
N TRP A 434 11.24 -3.91 0.17
CA TRP A 434 12.49 -3.84 -0.58
C TRP A 434 13.21 -5.19 -0.69
N ASN A 435 13.13 -6.05 0.34
CA ASN A 435 13.64 -7.42 0.23
C ASN A 435 12.87 -8.21 -0.83
N MET A 436 11.55 -8.03 -0.94
CA MET A 436 10.77 -8.68 -2.00
C MET A 436 11.04 -8.09 -3.40
N TRP A 437 11.29 -6.78 -3.48
CA TRP A 437 11.75 -6.13 -4.72
C TRP A 437 13.08 -6.73 -5.21
N LEU A 438 14.04 -6.90 -4.30
CA LEU A 438 15.31 -7.56 -4.63
C LEU A 438 15.11 -9.00 -5.08
N ALA A 439 14.24 -9.77 -4.40
CA ALA A 439 13.91 -11.14 -4.79
C ALA A 439 13.43 -11.21 -6.25
N ALA A 440 12.66 -10.21 -6.70
CA ALA A 440 12.19 -10.09 -8.08
C ALA A 440 13.28 -9.78 -9.11
N THR A 441 14.50 -9.47 -8.67
CA THR A 441 15.66 -9.21 -9.53
C THR A 441 16.69 -10.33 -9.54
N PHE A 442 16.49 -11.41 -8.77
CA PHE A 442 17.50 -12.45 -8.57
C PHE A 442 17.18 -13.77 -9.27
N GLU A 443 18.24 -14.58 -9.39
CA GLU A 443 18.16 -15.99 -9.73
C GLU A 443 17.26 -16.76 -8.75
N LEU A 444 16.66 -17.84 -9.26
CA LEU A 444 15.60 -18.61 -8.59
C LEU A 444 15.95 -19.01 -7.15
N ASP A 445 17.16 -19.52 -6.91
CA ASP A 445 17.58 -19.98 -5.59
C ASP A 445 17.64 -18.83 -4.57
N THR A 446 18.28 -17.72 -4.94
CA THR A 446 18.37 -16.53 -4.07
C THR A 446 17.00 -15.87 -3.88
N ARG A 447 16.16 -15.81 -4.91
CA ARG A 447 14.77 -15.36 -4.77
C ARG A 447 14.03 -16.17 -3.71
N ASN A 448 14.14 -17.50 -3.74
CA ASN A 448 13.45 -18.37 -2.78
C ASN A 448 13.97 -18.17 -1.35
N GLU A 449 15.25 -17.86 -1.18
CA GLU A 449 15.82 -17.50 0.13
C GLU A 449 15.17 -16.25 0.73
N PHE A 450 14.94 -15.19 -0.08
CA PHE A 450 14.28 -13.98 0.39
C PHE A 450 12.79 -14.21 0.72
N VAL A 451 12.10 -15.05 -0.07
CA VAL A 451 10.72 -15.46 0.24
C VAL A 451 10.67 -16.21 1.56
N GLU A 452 11.60 -17.14 1.80
CA GLU A 452 11.71 -17.90 3.05
C GLU A 452 11.94 -16.98 4.24
N ASP A 453 12.85 -16.03 4.11
CA ASP A 453 13.23 -15.08 5.16
C ASP A 453 12.04 -14.23 5.62
N LEU A 454 11.31 -13.66 4.66
CA LEU A 454 10.14 -12.84 4.96
C LEU A 454 8.99 -13.68 5.53
N TRP A 455 8.75 -14.88 5.00
CA TRP A 455 7.74 -15.79 5.53
C TRP A 455 8.07 -16.19 6.97
N THR A 456 9.34 -16.45 7.26
CA THR A 456 9.80 -16.78 8.62
C THR A 456 9.62 -15.60 9.56
N PHE A 457 9.86 -14.35 9.12
CA PHE A 457 9.54 -13.17 9.92
C PHE A 457 8.04 -13.09 10.24
N MET A 458 7.21 -13.21 9.21
CA MET A 458 5.75 -13.13 9.31
C MET A 458 5.14 -14.18 10.26
N THR A 459 5.74 -15.37 10.35
CA THR A 459 5.17 -16.53 11.05
C THR A 459 5.86 -16.90 12.37
N ASN A 460 6.88 -16.16 12.80
CA ASN A 460 7.72 -16.58 13.95
C ASN A 460 7.05 -16.52 15.34
N GLY A 461 5.85 -15.94 15.46
CA GLY A 461 5.12 -15.86 16.73
C GLY A 461 5.75 -14.97 17.81
N LYS A 462 6.73 -14.11 17.47
CA LYS A 462 7.43 -13.24 18.42
C LYS A 462 6.68 -11.93 18.72
N HIS A 463 5.68 -11.57 17.92
CA HIS A 463 4.90 -10.34 18.06
C HIS A 463 3.47 -10.50 17.52
N ASN A 464 2.62 -9.50 17.77
CA ASN A 464 1.22 -9.44 17.31
C ASN A 464 0.89 -8.12 16.58
N TRP A 465 1.90 -7.35 16.16
CA TRP A 465 1.68 -6.15 15.36
C TRP A 465 1.06 -6.50 14.00
N PRO A 466 0.22 -5.63 13.41
CA PRO A 466 -0.04 -5.65 11.97
C PRO A 466 1.27 -5.73 11.19
N PHE A 467 1.23 -6.31 9.98
CA PHE A 467 2.45 -6.63 9.23
C PHE A 467 3.29 -5.35 9.07
N SER A 468 4.45 -5.34 9.70
CA SER A 468 5.38 -4.23 9.65
C SER A 468 6.32 -4.41 8.48
N ASP A 469 6.52 -3.33 7.73
CA ASP A 469 7.52 -3.30 6.67
C ASP A 469 8.93 -3.00 7.19
N ARG A 470 9.15 -2.83 8.51
CA ARG A 470 10.48 -2.60 9.09
C ARG A 470 10.75 -3.44 10.35
N TYR A 471 11.71 -4.35 10.25
CA TYR A 471 12.00 -5.34 11.28
C TYR A 471 13.49 -5.63 11.43
N VAL A 472 13.90 -6.11 12.62
CA VAL A 472 15.29 -6.52 12.85
C VAL A 472 15.56 -7.80 12.05
N ALA A 473 16.46 -7.73 11.07
CA ALA A 473 16.78 -8.85 10.19
C ALA A 473 17.88 -9.74 10.76
N THR A 474 18.81 -9.16 11.54
CA THR A 474 19.95 -9.91 12.09
C THR A 474 20.32 -9.53 13.52
N SER A 475 20.80 -10.51 14.27
CA SER A 475 21.40 -10.29 15.60
C SER A 475 22.82 -9.75 15.57
N ALA A 476 23.44 -9.59 14.38
CA ALA A 476 24.84 -9.23 14.22
C ALA A 476 25.25 -7.90 14.91
N LYS A 477 24.29 -7.02 15.21
CA LYS A 477 24.51 -5.76 15.95
C LYS A 477 23.89 -5.72 17.35
N GLY A 478 23.46 -6.88 17.87
CA GLY A 478 22.98 -7.05 19.24
C GLY A 478 21.47 -6.87 19.44
N ALA A 479 20.72 -6.47 18.41
CA ALA A 479 19.26 -6.44 18.46
C ALA A 479 18.66 -7.86 18.40
N SER A 480 17.43 -8.01 18.90
CA SER A 480 16.70 -9.28 18.79
C SER A 480 16.14 -9.43 17.37
N PRO A 481 16.53 -10.45 16.59
CA PRO A 481 16.07 -10.59 15.22
C PRO A 481 14.64 -11.14 15.14
N GLY A 482 13.92 -10.78 14.08
CA GLY A 482 12.55 -11.23 13.80
C GLY A 482 11.47 -10.49 14.58
N VAL A 483 11.77 -9.32 15.14
CA VAL A 483 10.75 -8.44 15.74
C VAL A 483 10.65 -7.12 14.97
N PRO A 484 9.44 -6.56 14.84
CA PRO A 484 9.23 -5.29 14.17
C PRO A 484 9.77 -4.13 15.01
N ILE A 485 10.15 -3.04 14.34
CA ILE A 485 10.72 -1.85 14.99
C ILE A 485 9.79 -0.64 14.84
N LEU A 486 9.19 -0.43 13.67
CA LEU A 486 8.25 0.67 13.38
C LEU A 486 7.35 0.30 12.17
N CYS A 487 6.70 1.28 11.53
CA CYS A 487 6.04 1.13 10.24
C CYS A 487 5.00 0.00 10.26
N ARG A 488 4.07 0.07 11.22
CA ARG A 488 2.98 -0.90 11.34
C ARG A 488 1.89 -0.55 10.35
N ALA A 489 1.27 -1.57 9.76
CA ALA A 489 0.10 -1.39 8.92
C ALA A 489 0.30 -0.48 7.69
N ARG A 490 1.55 -0.20 7.28
CA ARG A 490 1.81 0.68 6.12
C ARG A 490 1.32 0.05 4.83
N PRO A 491 0.87 0.87 3.86
CA PRO A 491 0.48 0.38 2.54
C PRO A 491 1.67 -0.14 1.71
N THR A 492 2.91 0.16 2.11
CA THR A 492 4.16 -0.27 1.47
C THR A 492 4.29 -1.79 1.35
N VAL A 493 3.58 -2.58 2.18
CA VAL A 493 3.49 -4.03 2.02
C VAL A 493 2.86 -4.47 0.69
N GLY A 494 2.23 -3.55 -0.06
CA GLY A 494 1.90 -3.75 -1.47
C GLY A 494 3.12 -4.16 -2.31
N GLY A 495 4.33 -3.79 -1.90
CA GLY A 495 5.59 -4.21 -2.51
C GLY A 495 5.86 -5.70 -2.45
N HIS A 496 5.17 -6.45 -1.57
CA HIS A 496 5.26 -7.91 -1.55
C HIS A 496 4.74 -8.56 -2.85
N PHE A 497 3.95 -7.84 -3.65
CA PHE A 497 3.48 -8.28 -4.97
C PHE A 497 4.57 -8.22 -6.06
N ALA A 498 5.81 -7.86 -5.72
CA ALA A 498 6.87 -7.65 -6.71
C ALA A 498 7.08 -8.82 -7.68
N LEU A 499 7.04 -10.07 -7.20
CA LEU A 499 7.16 -11.26 -8.06
C LEU A 499 5.94 -11.46 -8.96
N MET A 500 4.72 -11.25 -8.45
CA MET A 500 3.50 -11.33 -9.26
C MET A 500 3.45 -10.25 -10.34
N ALA A 501 3.99 -9.06 -10.07
CA ALA A 501 4.03 -7.94 -11.00
C ALA A 501 4.89 -8.25 -12.24
N LEU A 502 5.90 -9.12 -12.13
CA LEU A 502 6.71 -9.58 -13.26
C LEU A 502 5.89 -10.37 -14.30
N ASN A 503 4.74 -10.93 -13.91
CA ASN A 503 3.81 -11.57 -14.85
C ASN A 503 2.99 -10.57 -15.68
N GLY A 504 3.21 -9.26 -15.47
CA GLY A 504 2.56 -8.17 -16.18
C GLY A 504 1.45 -7.47 -15.38
N PRO A 505 0.91 -6.38 -15.95
CA PRO A 505 -0.16 -5.61 -15.34
C PRO A 505 -1.46 -6.41 -15.34
N ARG A 506 -2.30 -6.24 -14.32
CA ARG A 506 -3.57 -6.99 -14.16
C ARG A 506 -3.37 -8.52 -14.19
N SER A 507 -2.19 -9.02 -13.82
CA SER A 507 -1.85 -10.46 -13.90
C SER A 507 -2.74 -11.34 -13.01
N LEU A 508 -3.40 -10.76 -12.01
CA LEU A 508 -4.44 -11.44 -11.26
C LEU A 508 -5.63 -11.83 -12.16
N TRP A 509 -6.07 -10.97 -13.07
CA TRP A 509 -7.35 -11.12 -13.78
C TRP A 509 -7.28 -11.88 -15.11
N GLY A 510 -6.16 -12.54 -15.41
CA GLY A 510 -6.00 -13.41 -16.59
C GLY A 510 -6.51 -14.85 -16.35
N THR A 511 -6.99 -15.53 -17.39
CA THR A 511 -7.46 -16.92 -17.33
C THR A 511 -6.39 -17.87 -16.78
N VAL A 512 -6.70 -18.58 -15.69
CA VAL A 512 -5.90 -19.72 -15.23
C VAL A 512 -6.31 -20.96 -16.05
N PRO A 513 -5.40 -21.64 -16.77
CA PRO A 513 -5.72 -22.93 -17.37
C PRO A 513 -6.12 -23.92 -16.27
N GLY A 514 -7.38 -24.35 -16.26
CA GLY A 514 -7.93 -25.28 -15.27
C GLY A 514 -8.62 -24.64 -14.06
N ALA A 515 -8.89 -23.32 -14.06
CA ALA A 515 -9.80 -22.73 -13.07
C ALA A 515 -11.19 -23.36 -13.21
N MET A 516 -11.61 -24.09 -12.17
CA MET A 516 -13.00 -24.49 -12.01
C MET A 516 -13.87 -23.23 -11.86
N GLU A 517 -14.95 -23.14 -12.63
CA GLU A 517 -16.02 -22.21 -12.30
C GLU A 517 -16.55 -22.59 -10.92
N LEU A 518 -16.51 -21.66 -9.97
CA LEU A 518 -17.12 -21.87 -8.65
C LEU A 518 -18.62 -22.15 -8.88
N PRO A 519 -19.18 -23.24 -8.32
CA PRO A 519 -20.60 -23.53 -8.44
C PRO A 519 -21.45 -22.36 -7.94
N ASN A 520 -22.57 -22.08 -8.60
CA ASN A 520 -23.52 -21.02 -8.22
C ASN A 520 -24.12 -21.15 -6.79
N THR A 521 -23.81 -22.24 -6.08
CA THR A 521 -24.39 -22.60 -4.77
C THR A 521 -23.36 -22.76 -3.65
N MET A 522 -22.08 -22.44 -3.90
CA MET A 522 -21.01 -22.68 -2.93
C MET A 522 -21.14 -21.71 -1.75
N ASP A 523 -21.31 -22.24 -0.54
CA ASP A 523 -21.37 -21.50 0.71
C ASP A 523 -20.00 -21.50 1.44
N GLU A 524 -19.90 -20.78 2.57
CA GLU A 524 -18.66 -20.68 3.35
C GLU A 524 -18.11 -22.05 3.78
N GLU A 525 -18.99 -23.01 4.11
CA GLU A 525 -18.60 -24.38 4.51
C GLU A 525 -18.02 -25.18 3.33
N ASP A 526 -18.62 -25.07 2.13
CA ASP A 526 -18.10 -25.72 0.93
C ASP A 526 -16.71 -25.15 0.52
N PHE A 527 -16.46 -23.86 0.76
CA PHE A 527 -15.17 -23.23 0.47
C PHE A 527 -14.07 -23.61 1.46
N GLU A 528 -14.34 -23.62 2.76
CA GLU A 528 -13.36 -24.07 3.77
C GLU A 528 -12.93 -25.52 3.48
N THR A 529 -13.87 -26.38 3.09
CA THR A 529 -13.59 -27.78 2.73
C THR A 529 -12.71 -27.89 1.48
N GLN A 530 -12.95 -27.08 0.44
CA GLN A 530 -12.08 -27.07 -0.75
C GLN A 530 -10.71 -26.40 -0.51
N ARG A 531 -10.63 -25.44 0.42
CA ARG A 531 -9.36 -24.79 0.80
C ARG A 531 -8.41 -25.74 1.50
N GLU A 532 -8.91 -26.67 2.32
CA GLU A 532 -8.07 -27.70 2.96
C GLU A 532 -7.57 -28.76 1.97
N GLU A 533 -8.23 -28.92 0.82
CA GLU A 533 -7.86 -29.88 -0.23
C GLU A 533 -6.88 -29.31 -1.30
N LEU A 534 -6.67 -27.98 -1.35
CA LEU A 534 -5.83 -27.24 -2.33
C LEU A 534 -4.49 -26.75 -1.73
#